data_AF-A0A8J2EJA3-F1
#
_entry.id   AF-A0A8J2EJA3-F1
#
_cell.length_a   1.000
_cell.length_b   1.000
_cell.length_c   1.000
_cell.angle_alpha   90.00
_cell.angle_beta   90.00
_cell.angle_gamma   90.00
#
_symmetry.space_group_name_H-M   'P 1'
#
loop_
_entity.id
_entity.type
_entity.pdbx_description
1 polymer ?
#
loop_
_entity_poly.entity_id
_entity_poly.type
_entity_poly.pdbx_seq_one_letter_code
_entity_poly.pdbx_strand_id
1 'polypeptide(L)'
;LLLGVAGSVAAVKLPDLLRKLQESGHVRSIEAVLSQSAEVFTLNPSVQYVGASVSQLLSDVATAPRSAEQEKLLKRVPVKVYTDADEWSEYAHVGVDPVLHIELVKRNDVFLIAPLSANTLAKLAGGLCDNLLTCCARAWPWT
;
A
#
# COMPACT_ATOMS: atom_id res chain seq x y z
N LEU A 1 7.19 -3.46 -5.54
CA LEU A 1 5.95 -2.91 -6.12
C LEU A 1 5.38 -1.92 -5.12
N LEU A 2 5.25 -0.66 -5.52
CA LEU A 2 4.52 0.33 -4.75
C LEU A 2 3.03 0.19 -5.09
N LEU A 3 2.18 0.06 -4.08
CA LEU A 3 0.72 -0.07 -4.23
C LEU A 3 0.02 1.10 -3.55
N GLY A 4 -0.51 2.04 -4.31
CA GLY A 4 -1.38 3.09 -3.79
C GLY A 4 -2.82 2.58 -3.62
N VAL A 5 -3.44 2.89 -2.48
CA VAL A 5 -4.83 2.54 -2.18
C VAL A 5 -5.60 3.82 -1.86
N ALA A 6 -6.48 4.22 -2.78
CA ALA A 6 -7.30 5.41 -2.61
C ALA A 6 -8.65 5.11 -1.93
N GLY A 7 -9.29 6.14 -1.36
CA GLY A 7 -10.58 6.06 -0.69
C GLY A 7 -11.75 5.67 -1.60
N SER A 8 -11.97 4.37 -1.78
CA SER A 8 -13.12 3.78 -2.47
C SER A 8 -13.56 2.53 -1.72
N VAL A 9 -14.86 2.19 -1.76
CA VAL A 9 -15.40 0.98 -1.14
C VAL A 9 -14.67 -0.27 -1.64
N ALA A 10 -14.14 -0.27 -2.87
CA ALA A 10 -13.35 -1.37 -3.40
C ALA A 10 -12.07 -1.67 -2.59
N ALA A 11 -11.61 -0.76 -1.73
CA ALA A 11 -10.44 -0.95 -0.87
C ALA A 11 -10.64 -2.11 0.14
N VAL A 12 -11.88 -2.50 0.46
CA VAL A 12 -12.15 -3.70 1.28
C VAL A 12 -11.62 -4.98 0.64
N LYS A 13 -11.39 -4.99 -0.68
CA LYS A 13 -10.82 -6.11 -1.44
C LYS A 13 -9.29 -6.13 -1.46
N LEU A 14 -8.64 -5.20 -0.76
CA LEU A 14 -7.17 -5.12 -0.71
C LEU A 14 -6.52 -6.44 -0.27
N PRO A 15 -7.03 -7.20 0.74
CA PRO A 15 -6.46 -8.49 1.10
C PRO A 15 -6.43 -9.50 -0.07
N ASP A 16 -7.49 -9.54 -0.87
CA ASP A 16 -7.57 -10.43 -2.03
C ASP A 16 -6.62 -10.02 -3.15
N LEU A 17 -6.50 -8.70 -3.39
CA LEU A 17 -5.53 -8.17 -4.36
C LEU A 17 -4.10 -8.53 -3.96
N LEU A 18 -3.75 -8.29 -2.70
CA LEU A 18 -2.42 -8.61 -2.17
C LEU A 18 -2.16 -10.12 -2.30
N ARG A 19 -3.10 -10.98 -1.91
CA ARG A 19 -2.96 -12.44 -2.05
C ARG A 19 -2.67 -12.86 -3.49
N LYS A 20 -3.43 -12.33 -4.45
CA LYS A 20 -3.23 -12.60 -5.88
C LYS A 20 -1.87 -12.10 -6.39
N LEU A 21 -1.42 -10.93 -5.93
CA LEU A 21 -0.10 -10.40 -6.28
C LEU A 21 1.02 -11.29 -5.74
N GLN A 22 0.90 -11.79 -4.50
CA GLN A 22 1.85 -12.73 -3.91
C GLN A 22 1.87 -14.07 -4.67
N GLU A 23 0.69 -14.60 -5.03
CA GLU A 23 0.54 -15.86 -5.78
C GLU A 23 1.03 -15.76 -7.24
N SER A 24 1.10 -14.56 -7.80
CA SER A 24 1.58 -14.36 -9.17
C SER A 24 3.02 -14.81 -9.38
N GLY A 25 3.85 -14.84 -8.33
CA GLY A 25 5.28 -15.16 -8.40
C GLY A 25 6.17 -14.08 -9.04
N HIS A 26 5.60 -12.97 -9.53
CA HIS A 26 6.34 -11.91 -10.21
C HIS A 26 6.74 -10.76 -9.27
N VAL A 27 6.08 -10.64 -8.12
CA VAL A 27 6.31 -9.55 -7.16
C VAL A 27 7.24 -10.03 -6.06
N ARG A 28 8.32 -9.30 -5.78
CA ARG A 28 9.29 -9.64 -4.72
C ARG A 28 8.99 -8.99 -3.37
N SER A 29 8.41 -7.81 -3.38
CA SER A 29 7.97 -7.06 -2.20
C SER A 29 6.82 -6.13 -2.59
N ILE A 30 5.93 -5.88 -1.63
CA ILE A 30 4.83 -4.94 -1.78
C ILE A 30 4.95 -3.89 -0.67
N GLU A 31 5.00 -2.63 -1.06
CA GLU A 31 4.88 -1.49 -0.15
C GLU A 31 3.57 -0.79 -0.49
N ALA A 32 2.59 -0.90 0.40
CA ALA A 32 1.26 -0.32 0.21
C ALA A 32 1.18 1.03 0.90
N VAL A 33 0.69 2.05 0.21
CA VAL A 33 0.44 3.40 0.74
C VAL A 33 -1.06 3.64 0.72
N LEU A 34 -1.64 3.93 1.88
CA LEU A 34 -3.05 4.22 2.04
C LEU A 34 -3.26 5.73 2.06
N SER A 35 -4.24 6.22 1.30
CA SER A 35 -4.81 7.54 1.59
C SER A 35 -5.61 7.49 2.90
N GLN A 36 -5.74 8.61 3.61
CA GLN A 36 -6.56 8.71 4.82
C GLN A 36 -7.97 8.12 4.65
N SER A 37 -8.63 8.37 3.52
CA SER A 37 -9.98 7.82 3.26
C SER A 37 -9.98 6.30 3.01
N ALA A 38 -8.87 5.72 2.57
CA ALA A 38 -8.74 4.26 2.40
C ALA A 38 -8.58 3.54 3.74
N GLU A 39 -7.95 4.18 4.72
CA GLU A 39 -7.78 3.63 6.08
C GLU A 39 -9.14 3.28 6.71
N VAL A 40 -10.18 4.08 6.44
CA VAL A 40 -11.55 3.81 6.91
C VAL A 40 -12.06 2.45 6.45
N PHE A 41 -11.70 1.99 5.25
CA PHE A 41 -12.15 0.70 4.70
C PHE A 41 -11.20 -0.46 5.03
N THR A 42 -9.96 -0.16 5.40
CA THR A 42 -8.87 -1.15 5.47
C THR A 42 -8.40 -1.39 6.89
N LEU A 43 -8.27 -0.33 7.69
CA LEU A 43 -7.74 -0.39 9.05
C LEU A 43 -8.85 -0.37 10.12
N ASN A 44 -10.05 0.11 9.78
CA ASN A 44 -11.18 0.13 10.70
C ASN A 44 -11.67 -1.30 11.04
N PRO A 45 -11.58 -1.74 12.31
CA PRO A 45 -11.99 -3.10 12.71
C PRO A 45 -13.50 -3.39 12.54
N SER A 46 -14.33 -2.35 12.47
CA SER A 46 -15.77 -2.50 12.26
C SER A 46 -16.13 -2.79 10.81
N VAL A 47 -15.24 -2.53 9.86
CA VAL A 47 -15.49 -2.81 8.44
C VAL A 47 -15.19 -4.28 8.17
N GLN A 48 -16.22 -4.98 7.69
CA GLN A 48 -16.13 -6.40 7.39
C GLN A 48 -16.15 -6.66 5.88
N TYR A 49 -15.34 -7.63 5.46
CA TYR A 49 -15.34 -8.16 4.11
C TYR A 49 -15.30 -9.68 4.17
N VAL A 50 -16.25 -10.33 3.48
CA VAL A 50 -16.39 -11.80 3.48
C VAL A 50 -16.47 -12.36 4.92
N GLY A 51 -17.17 -11.62 5.81
CA GLY A 51 -17.41 -12.03 7.19
C GLY A 51 -16.23 -11.88 8.16
N ALA A 52 -15.11 -11.27 7.74
CA ALA A 52 -13.96 -10.99 8.60
C ALA A 52 -13.58 -9.51 8.58
N SER A 53 -12.90 -9.03 9.62
CA SER A 53 -12.37 -7.67 9.65
C SER A 53 -11.29 -7.50 8.58
N VAL A 54 -11.36 -6.42 7.81
CA VAL A 54 -10.36 -6.15 6.77
C VAL A 54 -8.97 -5.94 7.39
N SER A 55 -8.89 -5.30 8.56
CA SER A 55 -7.60 -5.05 9.22
C SER A 55 -6.93 -6.34 9.66
N GLN A 56 -7.71 -7.32 10.13
CA GLN A 56 -7.22 -8.65 10.46
C GLN A 56 -6.77 -9.40 9.21
N LEU A 57 -7.56 -9.36 8.14
CA LEU A 57 -7.18 -9.97 6.87
C LEU A 57 -5.89 -9.35 6.31
N LEU A 58 -5.69 -8.05 6.47
CA LEU A 58 -4.46 -7.38 6.07
C LEU A 58 -3.27 -7.79 6.94
N SER A 59 -3.44 -7.85 8.26
CA SER A 59 -2.39 -8.35 9.15
C SER A 59 -2.06 -9.81 8.84
N ASP A 60 -3.05 -10.63 8.53
CA ASP A 60 -2.86 -12.03 8.14
C ASP A 60 -2.10 -12.09 6.81
N VAL A 61 -2.49 -11.32 5.80
CA VAL A 61 -1.74 -11.28 4.54
C VAL A 61 -0.30 -10.78 4.73
N ALA A 62 -0.07 -9.88 5.68
CA ALA A 62 1.25 -9.37 6.02
C ALA A 62 2.09 -10.37 6.86
N THR A 63 1.47 -11.18 7.71
CA THR A 63 2.15 -12.01 8.71
C THR A 63 2.04 -13.52 8.49
N ALA A 64 1.11 -13.99 7.65
CA ALA A 64 0.66 -15.38 7.61
C ALA A 64 1.83 -16.37 7.48
N PRO A 65 1.95 -17.34 8.41
CA PRO A 65 2.65 -18.59 8.17
C PRO A 65 1.71 -19.51 7.36
N ARG A 66 2.22 -20.11 6.29
CA ARG A 66 1.51 -21.19 5.58
C ARG A 66 2.14 -22.53 5.94
N SER A 67 1.35 -23.60 5.86
CA SER A 67 1.81 -24.98 6.08
C SER A 67 3.09 -25.29 5.31
N ALA A 68 3.93 -26.18 5.85
CA ALA A 68 5.26 -26.50 5.34
C ALA A 68 5.30 -26.91 3.85
N GLU A 69 4.20 -27.42 3.29
CA GLU A 69 4.08 -27.75 1.87
C GLU A 69 3.82 -26.53 0.96
N GLN A 70 3.01 -25.56 1.40
CA GLN A 70 2.78 -24.30 0.68
C GLN A 70 3.97 -23.35 0.83
N GLU A 71 4.70 -23.43 1.95
CA GLU A 71 5.94 -22.68 2.22
C GLU A 71 7.07 -23.03 1.25
N LYS A 72 7.08 -24.27 0.73
CA LYS A 72 8.01 -24.72 -0.32
C LYS A 72 7.70 -24.14 -1.71
N LEU A 73 6.46 -23.71 -1.97
CA LEU A 73 6.03 -23.20 -3.28
C LEU A 73 5.85 -21.67 -3.32
N LEU A 74 5.41 -21.06 -2.22
CA LEU A 74 5.20 -19.61 -2.13
C LEU A 74 6.34 -18.96 -1.36
N LYS A 75 7.31 -18.38 -2.09
CA LYS A 75 8.24 -17.41 -1.52
C LYS A 75 7.41 -16.33 -0.83
N ARG A 76 7.56 -16.16 0.49
CA ARG A 76 6.86 -15.10 1.25
C ARG A 76 7.22 -13.76 0.63
N VAL A 77 6.27 -13.13 -0.05
CA VAL A 77 6.42 -11.77 -0.58
C VAL A 77 6.04 -10.83 0.55
N PRO A 78 6.99 -10.11 1.18
CA PRO A 78 6.70 -9.21 2.29
C PRO A 78 5.78 -8.08 1.84
N VAL A 79 4.83 -7.74 2.71
CA VAL A 79 3.92 -6.61 2.56
C VAL A 79 4.14 -5.64 3.71
N LYS A 80 4.38 -4.37 3.41
CA LYS A 80 4.40 -3.27 4.39
C LYS A 80 3.31 -2.28 4.05
N VAL A 81 2.65 -1.72 5.06
CA VAL A 81 1.56 -0.74 4.89
C VAL A 81 2.01 0.56 5.52
N TYR A 82 1.81 1.66 4.79
CA TYR A 82 2.17 3.02 5.16
C TYR A 82 0.95 3.94 5.03
N THR A 83 0.91 4.96 5.88
CA THR A 83 -0.10 6.00 5.99
C THR A 83 0.57 7.37 5.95
N ASP A 84 -0.23 8.44 5.86
CA ASP A 84 0.29 9.80 5.87
C ASP A 84 1.04 10.13 7.17
N ALA A 85 0.71 9.47 8.29
CA ALA A 85 1.40 9.65 9.57
C ALA A 85 2.84 9.12 9.55
N ASP A 86 3.11 8.06 8.78
CA ASP A 86 4.43 7.43 8.70
C ASP A 86 5.46 8.31 7.98
N GLU A 87 5.00 9.28 7.19
CA GLU A 87 5.90 10.24 6.51
C GLU A 87 6.67 11.11 7.50
N TRP A 88 6.09 11.37 8.67
CA TRP A 88 6.60 12.31 9.65
C TRP A 88 7.11 11.65 10.93
N SER A 89 6.90 10.34 11.10
CA SER A 89 7.23 9.63 12.34
C SER A 89 8.73 9.60 12.65
N GLU A 90 9.57 9.57 11.60
CA GLU A 90 11.03 9.45 11.71
C GLU A 90 11.80 10.68 11.19
N TYR A 91 11.10 11.73 10.75
CA TYR A 91 11.75 12.92 10.16
C TYR A 91 11.99 14.02 11.22
N ALA A 92 13.21 14.10 11.75
CA ALA A 92 13.60 15.04 12.79
C ALA A 92 14.67 16.06 12.33
N HIS A 93 15.55 15.67 11.42
CA HIS A 93 16.71 16.45 11.00
C HIS A 93 16.76 16.63 9.49
N VAL A 94 16.59 17.87 9.04
CA VAL A 94 16.65 18.25 7.63
C VAL A 94 18.00 17.85 7.03
N GLY A 95 17.97 17.10 5.93
CA GLY A 95 19.15 16.71 5.17
C GLY A 95 19.91 15.50 5.73
N VAL A 96 19.49 14.97 6.87
CA VAL A 96 20.03 13.72 7.44
C VAL A 96 19.00 12.61 7.30
N ASP A 97 17.76 12.88 7.70
CA ASP A 97 16.72 11.87 7.70
C ASP A 97 16.13 11.68 6.29
N PRO A 98 15.87 10.43 5.88
CA PRO A 98 15.30 10.16 4.58
C PRO A 98 13.84 10.64 4.51
N VAL A 99 13.45 11.17 3.35
CA VAL A 99 12.04 11.53 3.08
C VAL A 99 11.30 10.29 2.58
N LEU A 100 10.31 9.83 3.34
CA LEU A 100 9.67 8.52 3.10
C LEU A 100 9.14 8.34 1.68
N HIS A 101 8.37 9.30 1.15
CA HIS A 101 7.79 9.18 -0.20
C HIS A 101 8.87 9.07 -1.29
N ILE A 102 10.01 9.74 -1.12
CA ILE A 102 11.14 9.66 -2.05
C ILE A 102 11.77 8.27 -1.98
N GLU A 103 11.98 7.74 -0.78
CA GLU A 103 12.55 6.40 -0.60
C GLU A 103 11.61 5.30 -1.08
N LEU A 104 10.29 5.45 -0.92
CA LEU A 104 9.32 4.52 -1.48
C LEU A 104 9.38 4.48 -3.00
N VAL A 105 9.46 5.64 -3.65
CA VAL A 105 9.59 5.71 -5.11
C VAL A 105 10.88 5.05 -5.58
N LYS A 106 12.03 5.36 -4.96
CA LYS A 106 13.32 4.77 -5.34
C LYS A 106 13.40 3.25 -5.16
N ARG A 107 12.74 2.70 -4.14
CA ARG A 107 12.78 1.27 -3.79
C ARG A 107 11.90 0.40 -4.69
N ASN A 108 11.04 0.99 -5.52
CA ASN A 108 10.01 0.27 -6.26
C ASN A 108 10.11 0.52 -7.76
N ASP A 109 10.07 -0.56 -8.55
CA ASP A 109 10.15 -0.48 -10.02
C ASP A 109 8.81 -0.14 -10.70
N VAL A 110 7.70 -0.41 -10.00
CA VAL A 110 6.34 -0.25 -10.53
C VAL A 110 5.48 0.42 -9.47
N PHE A 111 4.62 1.32 -9.91
CA PHE A 111 3.57 1.92 -9.10
C PHE A 111 2.19 1.56 -9.63
N LEU A 112 1.40 0.86 -8.80
CA LEU A 112 0.01 0.51 -9.09
C LEU A 112 -0.90 1.26 -8.13
N ILE A 113 -1.98 1.89 -8.60
CA ILE A 113 -3.00 2.47 -7.73
C ILE A 113 -4.31 1.68 -7.90
N ALA A 114 -4.72 0.95 -6.86
CA ALA A 114 -5.90 0.11 -6.90
C ALA A 114 -6.54 -0.05 -5.49
N PRO A 115 -7.78 0.44 -5.29
CA PRO A 115 -8.57 1.25 -6.22
C PRO A 115 -8.02 2.68 -6.36
N LEU A 116 -8.36 3.32 -7.48
CA LEU A 116 -8.15 4.75 -7.71
C LEU A 116 -9.50 5.47 -7.58
N SER A 117 -9.65 6.31 -6.55
CA SER A 117 -10.87 7.12 -6.36
C SER A 117 -10.90 8.29 -7.34
N ALA A 118 -12.08 8.82 -7.66
CA ALA A 118 -12.22 9.99 -8.52
C ALA A 118 -11.47 11.21 -7.95
N ASN A 119 -11.48 11.38 -6.62
CA ASN A 119 -10.75 12.46 -5.94
C ASN A 119 -9.23 12.33 -6.12
N THR A 120 -8.67 11.15 -5.88
CA THR A 120 -7.24 10.92 -6.09
C THR A 120 -6.88 11.08 -7.57
N LEU A 121 -7.70 10.58 -8.49
CA LEU A 121 -7.48 10.79 -9.93
C LEU A 121 -7.45 12.28 -10.29
N ALA A 122 -8.38 13.08 -9.77
CA ALA A 122 -8.40 14.53 -10.01
C ALA A 122 -7.15 15.22 -9.44
N LYS A 123 -6.70 14.83 -8.24
CA LYS A 123 -5.44 15.33 -7.65
C LYS A 123 -4.24 15.00 -8.52
N LEU A 124 -4.13 13.76 -9.00
CA LEU A 124 -3.04 13.34 -9.88
C LEU A 124 -3.05 14.10 -11.20
N ALA A 125 -4.22 14.25 -11.83
CA ALA A 125 -4.37 15.01 -13.08
C ALA A 125 -4.03 16.50 -12.89
N GLY A 126 -4.33 17.07 -11.73
CA GLY A 126 -3.97 18.44 -11.36
C GLY A 126 -2.55 18.61 -10.82
N GLY A 127 -1.76 17.53 -10.71
CA GLY A 127 -0.41 17.58 -10.16
C GLY A 127 -0.34 17.91 -8.66
N LEU A 128 -1.43 17.72 -7.92
CA LEU A 128 -1.50 17.94 -6.47
C LEU A 128 -0.79 16.81 -5.72
N CYS A 129 -0.03 17.16 -4.69
CA CYS A 129 0.75 16.25 -3.84
C CYS A 129 0.60 16.64 -2.36
N ASP A 130 -0.53 16.29 -1.76
CA ASP A 130 -0.94 16.74 -0.42
C ASP A 130 -1.05 15.61 0.61
N ASN A 131 -0.63 14.40 0.25
CA ASN A 131 -0.57 13.19 1.09
C ASN A 131 0.49 12.24 0.54
N LEU A 132 0.87 11.23 1.33
CA LEU A 132 1.95 10.30 1.01
C LEU A 132 1.73 9.63 -0.36
N LEU A 133 0.50 9.22 -0.66
CA LEU A 133 0.14 8.57 -1.93
C LEU A 133 0.37 9.49 -3.13
N THR A 134 -0.13 10.73 -3.06
CA THR A 134 -0.01 11.70 -4.18
C THR A 134 1.40 12.28 -4.29
N CYS A 135 2.14 12.41 -3.18
CA CYS A 135 3.57 12.72 -3.17
C CYS A 135 4.38 11.65 -3.91
N CYS A 136 4.15 10.36 -3.62
CA CYS A 136 4.80 9.26 -4.34
C CYS A 136 4.51 9.33 -5.84
N ALA A 137 3.25 9.56 -6.22
CA ALA A 137 2.84 9.69 -7.62
C ALA A 137 3.52 10.86 -8.33
N ARG A 138 3.61 12.01 -7.64
CA ARG A 138 4.19 13.24 -8.20
C ARG A 138 5.69 13.14 -8.36
N ALA A 139 6.36 12.39 -7.48
CA ALA A 139 7.79 12.13 -7.51
C ALA A 139 8.19 10.94 -8.40
N TRP A 140 7.22 10.22 -8.97
CA TRP A 140 7.49 9.05 -9.81
C TRP A 140 8.30 9.46 -11.05
N PRO A 141 9.41 8.76 -11.36
CA PRO A 141 10.20 9.06 -12.55
C PRO A 141 9.45 8.63 -13.81
N TRP A 142 9.28 9.56 -14.75
CA TRP A 142 8.63 9.33 -16.05
C TRP A 142 9.63 9.02 -17.17
N THR A 143 10.92 8.93 -16.81
CA THR A 143 12.09 8.76 -17.68
C THR A 143 12.72 7.41 -17.46
#